data_AF-A0A7V3CXV1-F1
#
_entry.id   AF-A0A7V3CXV1-F1
#
_cell.length_a   1.000
_cell.length_b   1.000
_cell.length_c   1.000
_cell.angle_alpha   90.00
_cell.angle_beta   90.00
_cell.angle_gamma   90.00
#
_symmetry.space_group_name_H-M   'P 1'
#
loop_
_entity.id
_entity.type
_entity.pdbx_description
1 polymer ?
#
loop_
_entity_poly.entity_id
_entity_poly.type
_entity_poly.pdbx_seq_one_letter_code
_entity_poly.pdbx_strand_id
1 'polypeptide(L)'
;MLNVKYDNFVNRHLGVNDNEVQKLCKEIGVSSLDDLIEKTIPEQIRLKEKINVNPPLSESEFLKKLSEIASQNKVFKSYIGLGYYPTITPGVIKRNILENPGWYTQYTPYQAEISQGRLEALLNFQTMVIDLTGLPIANASLLDEGTAAAEAMSMLFSLRKANKKTANVFYVSDKV
;
A
#
# COMPACT_ATOMS: atom_id res chain seq x y z
N MET A 1 21.87 29.84 -19.09
CA MET A 1 22.48 28.49 -18.98
C MET A 1 21.39 27.47 -19.14
N LEU A 2 21.50 26.64 -20.18
CA LEU A 2 20.52 25.63 -20.59
C LEU A 2 20.47 24.53 -19.52
N ASN A 3 19.44 24.55 -18.67
CA ASN A 3 19.14 23.50 -17.70
C ASN A 3 18.60 22.28 -18.45
N VAL A 4 19.48 21.51 -19.07
CA VAL A 4 19.17 20.14 -19.47
C VAL A 4 19.01 19.37 -18.15
N LYS A 5 17.77 19.15 -17.71
CA LYS A 5 17.46 18.33 -16.53
C LYS A 5 17.82 16.87 -16.85
N TYR A 6 19.08 16.48 -16.63
CA TYR A 6 19.54 15.09 -16.74
C TYR A 6 18.79 14.15 -15.79
N ASP A 7 18.20 14.67 -14.72
CA ASP A 7 17.36 13.93 -13.77
C ASP A 7 15.87 14.12 -14.08
N ASN A 8 15.36 13.40 -15.08
CA ASN A 8 13.92 13.29 -15.34
C ASN A 8 13.42 11.93 -14.83
N PHE A 9 12.64 11.94 -13.76
CA PHE A 9 12.14 10.73 -13.09
C PHE A 9 11.40 9.79 -14.05
N VAL A 10 10.67 10.34 -15.03
CA VAL A 10 9.91 9.53 -16.00
C VAL A 10 10.81 8.55 -16.78
N ASN A 11 12.06 8.94 -17.05
CA ASN A 11 13.01 8.10 -17.78
C ASN A 11 13.59 6.96 -16.94
N ARG A 12 13.46 7.02 -15.61
CA ARG A 12 13.83 5.93 -14.68
C ARG A 12 12.63 5.07 -14.29
N HIS A 13 11.43 5.65 -14.35
CA HIS A 13 10.18 4.96 -14.02
C HIS A 13 9.63 4.14 -15.18
N LEU A 14 9.63 4.71 -16.40
CA LEU A 14 9.21 3.98 -17.60
C LEU A 14 10.33 3.03 -18.04
N GLY A 15 10.03 1.74 -18.08
CA GLY A 15 10.98 0.71 -18.52
C GLY A 15 11.17 0.63 -20.04
N VAL A 16 10.33 1.34 -20.82
CA VAL A 16 10.38 1.37 -22.29
C VAL A 16 10.77 2.75 -22.80
N ASN A 17 11.65 2.78 -23.79
CA ASN A 17 12.04 4.02 -24.48
C ASN A 17 11.30 4.21 -25.82
N ASP A 18 11.46 5.38 -26.44
CA ASP A 18 10.76 5.75 -27.68
C ASP A 18 11.00 4.76 -28.84
N ASN A 19 12.19 4.19 -28.97
CA ASN A 19 12.49 3.21 -30.01
C ASN A 19 11.77 1.88 -29.77
N GLU A 20 11.62 1.47 -28.51
CA GLU A 20 10.85 0.28 -28.13
C GLU A 20 9.36 0.50 -28.32
N VAL A 21 8.86 1.70 -27.95
CA VAL A 21 7.46 2.08 -28.19
C VAL A 21 7.13 1.99 -29.68
N GLN A 22 8.00 2.49 -30.57
CA GLN A 22 7.80 2.37 -32.03
C GLN A 22 7.76 0.91 -32.50
N LYS A 23 8.64 0.05 -31.99
CA LYS A 23 8.64 -1.39 -32.32
C LYS A 23 7.35 -2.07 -31.86
N LEU A 24 6.90 -1.79 -30.63
CA LEU A 24 5.68 -2.35 -30.07
C LEU A 24 4.44 -1.86 -30.83
N CYS A 25 4.38 -0.58 -31.19
CA CYS A 25 3.28 -0.03 -32.00
C CYS A 25 3.19 -0.74 -33.36
N LYS A 26 4.33 -0.97 -34.02
CA LYS A 26 4.39 -1.71 -35.28
C LYS A 26 3.90 -3.15 -35.12
N GLU A 27 4.28 -3.83 -34.06
CA GLU A 27 3.87 -5.23 -33.79
C GLU A 27 2.36 -5.37 -33.62
N ILE A 28 1.73 -4.42 -32.92
CA ILE A 28 0.27 -4.44 -32.67
C ILE A 28 -0.54 -3.72 -33.77
N GLY A 29 0.11 -3.23 -34.83
CA GLY A 29 -0.55 -2.63 -35.99
C GLY A 29 -1.13 -1.22 -35.77
N VAL A 30 -0.57 -0.45 -34.85
CA VAL A 30 -0.92 0.98 -34.62
C VAL A 30 0.22 1.89 -35.06
N SER A 31 -0.14 3.10 -35.48
CA SER A 31 0.81 4.07 -36.02
C SER A 31 1.58 4.85 -34.95
N SER A 32 1.02 4.98 -33.75
CA SER A 32 1.61 5.69 -32.61
C SER A 32 0.95 5.28 -31.29
N LEU A 33 1.49 5.77 -30.17
CA LEU A 33 0.84 5.64 -28.87
C LEU A 33 -0.50 6.40 -28.82
N ASP A 34 -0.60 7.55 -29.50
CA ASP A 34 -1.85 8.31 -29.60
C ASP A 34 -2.93 7.52 -30.37
N ASP A 35 -2.55 6.86 -31.48
CA ASP A 35 -3.45 5.98 -32.24
C ASP A 35 -3.93 4.77 -31.38
N LEU A 36 -3.04 4.20 -30.56
CA LEU A 36 -3.40 3.15 -29.60
C LEU A 36 -4.44 3.63 -28.59
N ILE A 37 -4.21 4.79 -27.97
CA ILE A 37 -5.15 5.41 -27.02
C ILE A 37 -6.47 5.71 -27.75
N GLU A 38 -6.40 6.19 -28.99
CA GLU A 38 -7.55 6.53 -29.81
C GLU A 38 -8.48 5.33 -30.08
N LYS A 39 -7.89 4.17 -30.35
CA LYS A 39 -8.65 2.94 -30.60
C LYS A 39 -9.12 2.23 -29.32
N THR A 40 -8.49 2.50 -28.17
CA THR A 40 -8.74 1.77 -26.93
C THR A 40 -9.75 2.45 -26.01
N ILE A 41 -9.65 3.77 -25.82
CA ILE A 41 -10.47 4.49 -24.83
C ILE A 41 -11.57 5.26 -25.58
N PRO A 42 -12.87 5.08 -25.33
CA PRO A 42 -13.91 5.85 -26.02
C PRO A 42 -13.73 7.37 -25.86
N GLU A 43 -13.83 8.12 -26.97
CA GLU A 43 -13.59 9.57 -26.99
C GLU A 43 -14.46 10.33 -25.97
N GLN A 44 -15.72 9.93 -25.83
CA GLN A 44 -16.72 10.55 -24.95
C GLN A 44 -16.34 10.61 -23.47
N ILE A 45 -15.41 9.75 -23.01
CA ILE A 45 -14.94 9.72 -21.62
C ILE A 45 -13.48 10.21 -21.47
N ARG A 46 -12.84 10.66 -22.55
CA ARG A 46 -11.48 11.19 -22.47
C ARG A 46 -11.46 12.60 -21.91
N LEU A 47 -10.38 12.91 -21.20
CA LEU A 47 -10.08 14.27 -20.80
C LEU A 47 -9.82 15.12 -22.04
N LYS A 48 -10.58 16.22 -22.17
CA LYS A 48 -10.45 17.18 -23.29
C LYS A 48 -9.27 18.13 -23.11
N GLU A 49 -8.84 18.30 -21.86
CA GLU A 49 -7.77 19.21 -21.47
C GLU A 49 -6.70 18.44 -20.70
N LYS A 50 -5.47 18.97 -20.72
CA LYS A 50 -4.38 18.43 -19.93
C LYS A 50 -4.71 18.57 -18.44
N ILE A 51 -4.26 17.60 -17.65
CA ILE A 51 -4.39 17.66 -16.19
C ILE A 51 -3.65 18.90 -15.69
N ASN A 52 -4.35 19.75 -14.93
CA ASN A 52 -3.77 20.95 -14.33
C ASN A 52 -2.96 20.58 -13.08
N VAL A 53 -1.69 20.27 -13.27
CA VAL A 53 -0.73 19.95 -12.19
C VAL A 53 0.51 20.82 -12.28
N ASN A 54 1.19 20.96 -11.14
CA ASN A 54 2.45 21.69 -11.08
C ASN A 54 3.51 21.06 -12.02
N PRO A 55 4.47 21.86 -12.52
CA PRO A 55 5.56 21.35 -13.33
C PRO A 55 6.33 20.22 -12.62
N PRO A 56 6.85 19.24 -13.38
CA PRO A 56 7.58 18.11 -12.80
C PRO A 56 8.85 18.56 -12.08
N LEU A 57 9.08 17.96 -10.92
CA LEU A 57 10.32 18.08 -10.16
C LEU A 57 11.28 16.95 -10.56
N SER A 58 12.58 17.23 -10.54
CA SER A 58 13.59 16.17 -10.50
C SER A 58 13.51 15.42 -9.16
N GLU A 59 14.14 14.25 -9.06
CA GLU A 59 14.13 13.45 -7.82
C GLU A 59 14.79 14.24 -6.68
N SER A 60 15.91 14.90 -6.97
CA SER A 60 16.60 15.74 -5.97
C SER A 60 15.77 16.93 -5.49
N GLU A 61 15.06 17.61 -6.41
CA GLU A 61 14.17 18.73 -6.06
C GLU A 61 12.98 18.24 -5.20
N PHE A 62 12.43 17.08 -5.55
CA PHE A 62 11.33 16.47 -4.81
C PHE A 62 11.73 16.13 -3.37
N LEU A 63 12.87 15.45 -3.17
CA LEU A 63 13.35 15.09 -1.83
C LEU A 63 13.63 16.32 -0.97
N LYS A 64 14.23 17.37 -1.55
CA LYS A 64 14.47 18.64 -0.85
C LYS A 64 13.14 19.27 -0.39
N LYS A 65 12.19 19.41 -1.31
CA LYS A 65 10.86 20.00 -1.01
C LYS A 65 10.10 19.18 0.04
N LEU A 66 10.14 17.86 -0.06
CA LEU A 66 9.49 16.98 0.90
C LEU A 66 10.11 17.11 2.29
N SER A 67 11.45 17.23 2.38
CA SER A 67 12.15 17.48 3.64
C SER A 67 11.76 18.82 4.27
N GLU A 68 11.64 19.88 3.47
CA GLU A 68 11.17 21.19 3.92
C GLU A 68 9.75 21.11 4.51
N ILE A 69 8.83 20.39 3.86
CA ILE A 69 7.46 20.18 4.36
C ILE A 69 7.50 19.34 5.66
N ALA A 70 8.22 18.22 5.66
CA ALA A 70 8.33 17.35 6.82
C ALA A 70 8.92 18.05 8.05
N SER A 71 9.82 19.03 7.85
CA SER A 71 10.43 19.83 8.93
C SER A 71 9.45 20.71 9.70
N GLN A 72 8.25 20.95 9.15
CA GLN A 72 7.20 21.73 9.82
C GLN A 72 6.49 20.91 10.90
N ASN A 73 6.60 19.57 10.87
CA ASN A 73 6.03 18.70 11.89
C ASN A 73 6.80 18.83 13.21
N LYS A 74 6.04 18.86 14.33
CA LYS A 74 6.62 18.88 15.68
C LYS A 74 6.52 17.49 16.30
N VAL A 75 7.67 16.86 16.54
CA VAL A 75 7.74 15.54 17.17
C VAL A 75 7.77 15.69 18.69
N PHE A 76 6.66 15.33 19.35
CA PHE A 76 6.54 15.37 20.81
C PHE A 76 6.76 13.99 21.44
N LYS A 77 7.05 13.99 22.74
CA LYS A 77 6.83 12.79 23.57
C LYS A 77 5.33 12.67 23.83
N SER A 78 4.66 11.86 23.03
CA SER A 78 3.21 11.69 23.10
C SER A 78 2.84 10.54 24.04
N TYR A 79 2.04 10.86 25.06
CA TYR A 79 1.47 9.90 26.01
C TYR A 79 -0.07 9.92 25.98
N ILE A 80 -0.64 10.24 24.81
CA ILE A 80 -2.09 10.32 24.61
C ILE A 80 -2.75 8.94 24.77
N GLY A 81 -2.06 7.86 24.37
CA GLY A 81 -2.60 6.51 24.37
C GLY A 81 -3.59 6.31 23.21
N LEU A 82 -4.79 5.82 23.51
CA LEU A 82 -5.87 5.61 22.54
C LEU A 82 -5.46 4.71 21.36
N GLY A 83 -4.76 3.60 21.67
CA GLY A 83 -4.35 2.60 20.67
C GLY A 83 -3.00 2.86 20.00
N TYR A 84 -2.39 4.03 20.19
CA TYR A 84 -1.08 4.35 19.61
C TYR A 84 -0.05 4.66 20.70
N TYR A 85 0.98 3.83 20.76
CA TYR A 85 2.04 3.93 21.76
C TYR A 85 3.41 3.97 21.08
N PRO A 86 4.32 4.89 21.48
CA PRO A 86 5.66 4.96 20.89
C PRO A 86 6.44 3.68 21.21
N THR A 87 7.15 3.16 20.20
CA THR A 87 8.01 1.98 20.32
C THR A 87 9.38 2.24 19.70
N ILE A 88 10.38 1.46 20.11
CA ILE A 88 11.70 1.45 19.48
C ILE A 88 11.70 0.38 18.40
N THR A 89 11.58 0.78 17.13
CA THR A 89 11.78 -0.15 16.02
C THR A 89 13.25 -0.57 15.95
N PRO A 90 13.60 -1.86 16.11
CA PRO A 90 14.99 -2.30 16.05
C PRO A 90 15.65 -1.91 14.73
N GLY A 91 16.85 -1.32 14.78
CA GLY A 91 17.53 -0.80 13.59
C GLY A 91 17.77 -1.87 12.52
N VAL A 92 18.01 -3.12 12.93
CA VAL A 92 18.16 -4.27 12.02
C VAL A 92 16.88 -4.58 11.24
N ILE A 93 15.70 -4.43 11.87
CA ILE A 93 14.39 -4.63 11.22
C ILE A 93 14.11 -3.47 10.26
N LYS A 94 14.32 -2.23 10.72
CA LYS A 94 14.13 -1.03 9.89
C LYS A 94 14.94 -1.10 8.60
N ARG A 95 16.24 -1.39 8.71
CA ARG A 95 17.15 -1.39 7.55
C ARG A 95 16.95 -2.59 6.62
N ASN A 96 16.79 -3.79 7.17
CA ASN A 96 16.85 -5.02 6.36
C ASN A 96 15.48 -5.56 5.93
N ILE A 97 14.40 -5.05 6.50
CA ILE A 97 13.02 -5.41 6.13
C ILE A 97 12.28 -4.20 5.57
N LEU A 98 12.06 -3.14 6.38
CA LEU A 98 11.23 -2.00 5.97
C LEU A 98 11.83 -1.20 4.82
N GLU A 99 13.14 -0.98 4.83
CA GLU A 99 13.87 -0.21 3.80
C GLU A 99 14.46 -1.10 2.70
N ASN A 100 14.09 -2.39 2.64
CA ASN A 100 14.63 -3.34 1.69
C ASN A 100 13.61 -3.71 0.59
N PRO A 101 13.83 -3.35 -0.69
CA PRO A 101 12.90 -3.67 -1.77
C PRO A 101 12.67 -5.17 -1.95
N GLY A 102 13.62 -6.01 -1.55
CA GLY A 102 13.45 -7.47 -1.52
C GLY A 102 12.42 -7.97 -0.51
N TRP A 103 11.81 -7.09 0.30
CA TRP A 103 10.71 -7.41 1.21
C TRP A 103 9.40 -6.71 0.85
N TYR A 104 9.44 -5.48 0.32
CA TYR A 104 8.23 -4.67 0.08
C TYR A 104 7.78 -4.58 -1.39
N THR A 105 8.54 -5.09 -2.36
CA THR A 105 8.14 -4.98 -3.78
C THR A 105 7.22 -6.11 -4.23
N GLN A 106 7.33 -7.29 -3.64
CA GLN A 106 6.42 -8.42 -3.88
C GLN A 106 5.02 -8.20 -3.29
N TYR A 107 4.02 -8.83 -3.92
CA TYR A 107 2.63 -8.78 -3.52
C TYR A 107 2.18 -10.05 -2.77
N THR A 108 0.87 -10.23 -2.65
CA THR A 108 0.22 -11.39 -2.01
C THR A 108 0.85 -12.71 -2.45
N PRO A 109 1.16 -13.63 -1.51
CA PRO A 109 1.82 -14.90 -1.79
C PRO A 109 0.89 -15.93 -2.47
N TYR A 110 0.35 -15.61 -3.64
CA TYR A 110 -0.48 -16.55 -4.43
C TYR A 110 0.34 -17.75 -4.92
N GLN A 111 1.63 -17.57 -5.24
CA GLN A 111 2.55 -18.63 -5.61
C GLN A 111 3.41 -19.01 -4.41
N ALA A 112 3.02 -20.04 -3.68
CA ALA A 112 3.60 -20.38 -2.38
C ALA A 112 5.08 -20.81 -2.48
N GLU A 113 5.46 -21.54 -3.53
CA GLU A 113 6.78 -22.13 -3.74
C GLU A 113 7.89 -21.08 -3.80
N ILE A 114 7.58 -19.90 -4.34
CA ILE A 114 8.50 -18.76 -4.45
C ILE A 114 8.24 -17.68 -3.39
N SER A 115 7.45 -18.01 -2.36
CA SER A 115 6.98 -17.06 -1.36
C SER A 115 7.19 -17.51 0.09
N GLN A 116 7.90 -18.62 0.30
CA GLN A 116 8.05 -19.26 1.61
C GLN A 116 8.57 -18.31 2.69
N GLY A 117 9.55 -17.45 2.39
CA GLY A 117 10.12 -16.54 3.39
C GLY A 117 9.11 -15.60 4.06
N ARG A 118 8.18 -15.01 3.30
CA ARG A 118 7.13 -14.15 3.88
C ARG A 118 5.96 -14.93 4.46
N LEU A 119 5.66 -16.12 3.92
CA LEU A 119 4.66 -17.01 4.49
C LEU A 119 5.08 -17.49 5.89
N GLU A 120 6.35 -17.83 6.07
CA GLU A 120 6.91 -18.19 7.37
C GLU A 120 6.84 -17.00 8.35
N ALA A 121 7.20 -15.79 7.91
CA ALA A 121 7.08 -14.59 8.75
C ALA A 121 5.62 -14.31 9.17
N LEU A 122 4.65 -14.52 8.29
CA LEU A 122 3.22 -14.40 8.61
C LEU A 122 2.74 -15.50 9.55
N LEU A 123 3.26 -16.73 9.41
CA LEU A 123 2.98 -17.81 10.35
C LEU A 123 3.53 -17.48 11.74
N ASN A 124 4.75 -16.93 11.82
CA ASN A 124 5.32 -16.44 13.09
C ASN A 124 4.46 -15.34 13.72
N PHE A 125 3.89 -14.43 12.91
CA PHE A 125 2.92 -13.44 13.39
C PHE A 125 1.66 -14.11 13.95
N GLN A 126 1.10 -15.10 13.26
CA GLN A 126 -0.06 -15.85 13.75
C GLN A 126 0.24 -16.58 15.07
N THR A 127 1.38 -17.27 15.16
CA THR A 127 1.82 -17.95 16.38
C THR A 127 2.00 -16.97 17.53
N MET A 128 2.65 -15.82 17.29
CA MET A 128 2.81 -14.77 18.31
C MET A 128 1.45 -14.28 18.84
N VAL A 129 0.47 -14.03 17.96
CA VAL A 129 -0.87 -13.61 18.37
C VAL A 129 -1.59 -14.72 19.14
N ILE A 130 -1.49 -15.97 18.69
CA ILE A 130 -2.07 -17.15 19.38
C ILE A 130 -1.49 -17.28 20.79
N ASP A 131 -0.17 -17.24 20.93
CA ASP A 131 0.51 -17.41 22.22
C ASP A 131 0.17 -16.28 23.20
N LEU A 132 0.10 -15.02 22.72
CA LEU A 132 -0.22 -13.86 23.57
C LEU A 132 -1.70 -13.78 23.96
N THR A 133 -2.62 -14.21 23.10
CA THR A 133 -4.07 -14.12 23.35
C THR A 133 -4.65 -15.40 23.96
N GLY A 134 -3.96 -16.53 23.84
CA GLY A 134 -4.45 -17.85 24.23
C GLY A 134 -5.59 -18.38 23.34
N LEU A 135 -5.87 -17.75 22.20
CA LEU A 135 -6.90 -18.18 21.26
C LEU A 135 -6.34 -19.21 20.28
N PRO A 136 -7.16 -20.15 19.77
CA PRO A 136 -6.65 -21.31 19.02
C PRO A 136 -6.16 -20.98 17.61
N ILE A 137 -6.63 -19.88 17.01
CA ILE A 137 -6.30 -19.47 15.64
C ILE A 137 -6.21 -17.94 15.54
N ALA A 138 -5.32 -17.47 14.68
CA ALA A 138 -5.22 -16.07 14.28
C ALA A 138 -5.08 -15.98 12.75
N ASN A 139 -5.50 -14.86 12.16
CA ASN A 139 -5.27 -14.59 10.75
C ASN A 139 -3.93 -13.87 10.53
N ALA A 140 -3.59 -13.60 9.27
CA ALA A 140 -2.35 -12.94 8.88
C ALA A 140 -2.46 -11.40 8.83
N SER A 141 -3.16 -10.78 9.80
CA SER A 141 -3.49 -9.34 9.97
C SER A 141 -4.87 -8.88 9.46
N LEU A 142 -5.28 -7.70 9.94
CA LEU A 142 -6.38 -6.85 9.46
C LEU A 142 -5.87 -5.40 9.36
N LEU A 143 -6.73 -4.47 8.93
CA LEU A 143 -6.33 -3.08 8.65
C LEU A 143 -5.95 -2.30 9.91
N ASP A 144 -6.81 -2.31 10.93
CA ASP A 144 -6.59 -1.63 12.22
C ASP A 144 -7.48 -2.24 13.33
N GLU A 145 -7.36 -1.73 14.56
CA GLU A 145 -8.09 -2.23 15.73
C GLU A 145 -9.62 -2.06 15.60
N GLY A 146 -10.09 -0.90 15.13
CA GLY A 146 -11.52 -0.61 15.03
C GLY A 146 -12.22 -1.45 13.98
N THR A 147 -11.58 -1.62 12.82
CA THR A 147 -12.07 -2.51 11.76
C THR A 147 -12.00 -3.98 12.16
N ALA A 148 -10.97 -4.40 12.91
CA ALA A 148 -10.91 -5.75 13.47
C ALA A 148 -12.06 -6.03 14.46
N ALA A 149 -12.44 -5.06 15.30
CA ALA A 149 -13.60 -5.18 16.18
C ALA A 149 -14.92 -5.26 15.38
N ALA A 150 -15.05 -4.51 14.29
CA ALA A 150 -16.21 -4.59 13.39
C ALA A 150 -16.30 -5.95 12.68
N GLU A 151 -15.18 -6.53 12.24
CA GLU A 151 -15.14 -7.89 11.68
C GLU A 151 -15.55 -8.94 12.72
N ALA A 152 -15.14 -8.78 13.97
CA ALA A 152 -15.60 -9.66 15.06
C ALA A 152 -17.12 -9.57 15.26
N MET A 153 -17.70 -8.37 15.21
CA MET A 153 -19.16 -8.18 15.25
C MET A 153 -19.85 -8.88 14.08
N SER A 154 -19.35 -8.73 12.85
CA SER A 154 -19.89 -9.37 11.64
C SER A 154 -19.78 -10.90 11.70
N MET A 155 -18.66 -11.43 12.20
CA MET A 155 -18.46 -12.86 12.41
C MET A 155 -19.47 -13.41 13.43
N LEU A 156 -19.63 -12.76 14.58
CA LEU A 156 -20.60 -13.15 15.61
C LEU A 156 -22.05 -13.05 15.12
N PHE A 157 -22.36 -12.02 14.31
CA PHE A 157 -23.66 -11.84 13.66
C PHE A 157 -23.97 -13.03 12.73
N SER A 158 -22.98 -13.48 11.96
CA SER A 158 -23.11 -14.57 10.99
C SER A 158 -23.19 -15.95 11.64
N LEU A 159 -22.52 -16.14 12.79
CA LEU A 159 -22.48 -17.40 13.54
C LEU A 159 -23.61 -17.56 14.56
N ARG A 160 -24.62 -16.68 14.57
CA ARG A 160 -25.76 -16.80 15.50
C ARG A 160 -26.46 -18.15 15.38
N LYS A 161 -26.68 -18.79 16.53
CA LYS A 161 -27.44 -20.05 16.64
C LYS A 161 -28.88 -19.88 16.15
N ALA A 162 -29.50 -20.97 15.68
CA ALA A 162 -30.86 -20.98 15.12
C ALA A 162 -31.91 -20.32 16.04
N ASN A 163 -31.85 -20.62 17.35
CA ASN A 163 -32.74 -20.05 18.36
C ASN A 163 -32.46 -18.57 18.70
N LYS A 164 -31.42 -17.96 18.12
CA LYS A 164 -31.08 -16.53 18.28
C LYS A 164 -31.02 -15.79 16.94
N LYS A 165 -31.62 -16.32 15.85
CA LYS A 165 -31.56 -15.66 14.53
C LYS A 165 -32.13 -14.25 14.51
N THR A 166 -33.08 -13.94 15.39
CA THR A 166 -33.71 -12.61 15.53
C THR A 166 -32.88 -11.62 16.34
N ALA A 167 -31.79 -12.04 17.00
CA ALA A 167 -30.96 -11.14 17.80
C ALA A 167 -30.19 -10.16 16.90
N ASN A 168 -30.49 -8.86 17.05
CA ASN A 168 -29.97 -7.77 16.23
C ASN A 168 -29.29 -6.65 17.05
N VAL A 169 -29.02 -6.89 18.33
CA VAL A 169 -28.35 -5.95 19.24
C VAL A 169 -26.96 -6.49 19.59
N PHE A 170 -25.93 -5.65 19.46
CA PHE A 170 -24.55 -5.94 19.85
C PHE A 170 -24.14 -4.97 20.96
N TYR A 171 -23.70 -5.49 22.10
CA TYR A 171 -23.28 -4.68 23.23
C TYR A 171 -21.82 -4.31 23.10
N VAL A 172 -21.51 -3.02 23.27
CA VAL A 172 -20.14 -2.47 23.26
C VAL A 172 -19.92 -1.76 24.59
N SER A 173 -18.75 -1.99 25.20
CA SER A 173 -18.35 -1.33 26.44
C SER A 173 -18.12 0.16 26.21
N ASP A 174 -18.54 1.00 27.15
CA ASP A 174 -18.18 2.41 27.21
C ASP A 174 -16.78 2.64 27.82
N LYS A 175 -16.21 1.60 28.42
CA LYS A 175 -14.84 1.57 28.94
C LYS A 175 -13.92 0.95 27.89
N VAL A 176 -13.01 1.77 27.37
CA VAL A 176 -11.82 1.39 26.58
C VAL A 176 -10.59 1.62 27.44
#